data_AF-A0A971HEW8-F1
#
_entry.id   AF-A0A971HEW8-F1
#
_cell.length_a   1.000
_cell.length_b   1.000
_cell.length_c   1.000
_cell.angle_alpha   90.00
_cell.angle_beta   90.00
_cell.angle_gamma   90.00
#
_symmetry.space_group_name_H-M   'P 1'
#
loop_
_entity.id
_entity.type
_entity.pdbx_description
1 polymer ?
#
loop_
_entity_poly.entity_id
_entity_poly.type
_entity_poly.pdbx_seq_one_letter_code
_entity_poly.pdbx_strand_id
1 'polypeptide(L)'
;IENYCRETDKTNPMEMAIELMKSPSINMHGPEHHFLVPAVLLTSYYNLLNEKVTKTKKLVVAKMRAKDIKGGFCGFYGNCGAAVGTGMYVSIITGATPLTKETWGLANLMTGTALLRMAKIGGPRCCKRNLFTAIEEAAKFTEEHFNVRLYDYENYHPVCSFKAKNRECLKTECPYFTGSSGGYDG
;
A
#
# COMPACT_ATOMS: atom_id res chain seq x y z
N ILE A 1 12.92 5.78 0.96
CA ILE A 1 11.80 5.31 0.09
C ILE A 1 12.06 5.69 -1.36
N GLU A 2 12.06 6.99 -1.71
CA GLU A 2 12.15 7.42 -3.12
C GLU A 2 13.40 6.89 -3.84
N ASN A 3 14.60 7.05 -3.26
CA ASN A 3 15.85 6.58 -3.90
C ASN A 3 15.82 5.07 -4.17
N TYR A 4 15.48 4.27 -3.14
CA TYR A 4 15.28 2.83 -3.29
C TYR A 4 14.31 2.47 -4.42
N CYS A 5 13.15 3.16 -4.49
CA CYS A 5 12.12 2.89 -5.49
C CYS A 5 12.53 3.30 -6.92
N ARG A 6 13.43 4.28 -7.06
CA ARG A 6 14.00 4.68 -8.35
C ARG A 6 14.98 3.64 -8.88
N GLU A 7 15.82 3.11 -8.01
CA GLU A 7 16.95 2.25 -8.35
C GLU A 7 16.57 0.77 -8.49
N THR A 8 15.59 0.30 -7.71
CA THR A 8 15.24 -1.12 -7.71
C THR A 8 14.50 -1.54 -8.98
N ASP A 9 14.84 -2.74 -9.46
CA ASP A 9 14.18 -3.46 -10.54
C ASP A 9 13.23 -4.57 -10.02
N LYS A 10 13.04 -4.66 -8.69
CA LYS A 10 12.07 -5.60 -8.10
C LYS A 10 10.65 -5.29 -8.57
N THR A 11 9.86 -6.34 -8.79
CA THR A 11 8.46 -6.22 -9.19
C THR A 11 7.51 -6.46 -8.03
N ASN A 12 7.86 -7.25 -7.00
CA ASN A 12 6.96 -7.51 -5.89
C ASN A 12 6.84 -6.30 -4.93
N PRO A 13 5.69 -5.60 -4.86
CA PRO A 13 5.53 -4.42 -4.01
C PRO A 13 5.53 -4.76 -2.52
N MET A 14 5.11 -5.97 -2.16
CA MET A 14 5.08 -6.44 -0.77
C MET A 14 6.50 -6.66 -0.23
N GLU A 15 7.38 -7.27 -1.03
CA GLU A 15 8.80 -7.43 -0.70
C GLU A 15 9.50 -6.07 -0.55
N MET A 16 9.32 -5.18 -1.53
CA MET A 16 9.88 -3.83 -1.48
C MET A 16 9.44 -3.07 -0.23
N ALA A 17 8.16 -3.19 0.14
CA ALA A 17 7.65 -2.58 1.36
C ALA A 17 8.30 -3.16 2.63
N ILE A 18 8.44 -4.48 2.72
CA ILE A 18 9.07 -5.14 3.87
C ILE A 18 10.54 -4.70 4.00
N GLU A 19 11.28 -4.64 2.90
CA GLU A 19 12.66 -4.14 2.87
C GLU A 19 12.76 -2.69 3.36
N LEU A 20 11.93 -1.80 2.82
CA LEU A 20 11.88 -0.40 3.23
C LEU A 20 11.55 -0.24 4.71
N MET A 21 10.58 -0.99 5.23
CA MET A 21 10.14 -0.90 6.62
C MET A 21 11.14 -1.47 7.63
N LYS A 22 12.15 -2.23 7.20
CA LYS A 22 13.27 -2.66 8.06
C LYS A 22 14.26 -1.53 8.33
N SER A 23 14.27 -0.47 7.51
CA SER A 23 15.13 0.70 7.73
C SER A 23 14.79 1.40 9.05
N PRO A 24 15.79 1.83 9.85
CA PRO A 24 15.55 2.58 11.09
C PRO A 24 14.88 3.94 10.84
N SER A 25 14.95 4.47 9.61
CA SER A 25 14.28 5.72 9.23
C SER A 25 12.76 5.56 9.04
N ILE A 26 12.23 4.33 9.04
CA ILE A 26 10.79 4.07 8.94
C ILE A 26 10.28 3.61 10.30
N ASN A 27 9.55 4.50 10.96
CA ASN A 27 8.97 4.25 12.28
C ASN A 27 7.98 3.08 12.27
N MET A 28 7.58 2.60 13.46
CA MET A 28 6.49 1.61 13.55
C MET A 28 5.17 2.20 13.07
N HIS A 29 4.90 3.44 13.48
CA HIS A 29 3.79 4.28 13.04
C HIS A 29 4.34 5.63 12.59
N GLY A 30 3.81 6.18 11.50
CA GLY A 30 4.27 7.47 11.00
C GLY A 30 3.88 7.76 9.55
N PRO A 31 3.97 9.02 9.13
CA PRO A 31 3.54 9.47 7.80
C PRO A 31 4.40 8.91 6.65
N GLU A 32 5.56 8.32 6.94
CA GLU A 32 6.42 7.70 5.93
C GLU A 32 5.68 6.59 5.18
N HIS A 33 4.78 5.87 5.86
CA HIS A 33 3.95 4.81 5.27
C HIS A 33 2.98 5.33 4.22
N HIS A 34 2.56 6.60 4.31
CA HIS A 34 1.60 7.19 3.38
C HIS A 34 2.20 7.43 2.00
N PHE A 35 3.52 7.68 1.94
CA PHE A 35 4.26 7.69 0.68
C PHE A 35 4.75 6.28 0.28
N LEU A 36 5.08 5.43 1.25
CA LEU A 36 5.60 4.09 0.98
C LEU A 36 4.66 3.26 0.09
N VAL A 37 3.36 3.23 0.41
CA VAL A 37 2.36 2.47 -0.36
C VAL A 37 2.33 2.86 -1.84
N PRO A 38 2.04 4.12 -2.23
CA PRO A 38 2.02 4.48 -3.64
C PRO A 38 3.41 4.32 -4.29
N ALA A 39 4.50 4.51 -3.56
CA ALA A 39 5.83 4.36 -4.11
C ALA A 39 6.12 2.93 -4.58
N VAL A 40 5.87 1.91 -3.74
CA VAL A 40 6.14 0.52 -4.11
C VAL A 40 5.18 -0.01 -5.17
N LEU A 41 3.92 0.46 -5.17
CA LEU A 41 2.93 0.12 -6.20
C LEU A 41 3.31 0.73 -7.56
N LEU A 42 3.71 2.00 -7.60
CA LEU A 42 4.20 2.64 -8.82
C LEU A 42 5.47 1.96 -9.33
N THR A 43 6.41 1.64 -8.44
CA THR A 43 7.65 0.95 -8.82
C THR A 43 7.36 -0.43 -9.40
N SER A 44 6.52 -1.23 -8.74
CA SER A 44 6.10 -2.55 -9.24
C SER A 44 5.47 -2.44 -10.64
N TYR A 45 4.46 -1.58 -10.77
CA TYR A 45 3.73 -1.38 -12.02
C TYR A 45 4.64 -0.96 -13.17
N TYR A 46 5.45 0.08 -12.99
CA TYR A 46 6.31 0.56 -14.08
C TYR A 46 7.54 -0.32 -14.33
N ASN A 47 7.98 -1.13 -13.35
CA ASN A 47 9.01 -2.14 -13.60
C ASN A 47 8.44 -3.27 -14.49
N LEU A 48 7.20 -3.71 -14.26
CA LEU A 48 6.52 -4.71 -15.11
C LEU A 48 6.29 -4.21 -16.54
N LEU A 49 6.04 -2.90 -16.71
CA LEU A 49 5.89 -2.27 -18.02
C LEU A 49 7.24 -1.87 -18.68
N ASN A 50 8.37 -2.09 -18.01
CA ASN A 50 9.69 -1.63 -18.46
C ASN A 50 9.81 -0.10 -18.67
N GLU A 51 9.05 0.72 -17.93
CA GLU A 51 8.99 2.17 -18.07
C GLU A 51 9.77 2.94 -16.97
N LYS A 52 11.10 2.74 -16.90
CA LYS A 52 11.94 3.30 -15.82
C LYS A 52 11.92 4.84 -15.73
N VAL A 53 11.82 5.53 -16.89
CA VAL A 53 11.77 7.00 -16.93
C VAL A 53 10.43 7.51 -16.38
N THR A 54 9.32 6.88 -16.77
CA THR A 54 7.98 7.20 -16.26
C THR A 54 7.90 6.95 -14.76
N LYS A 55 8.39 5.79 -14.28
CA LYS A 55 8.51 5.44 -12.86
C LYS A 55 9.08 6.59 -12.04
N THR A 56 10.26 7.07 -12.45
CA THR A 56 10.99 8.15 -11.78
C THR A 56 10.15 9.43 -11.65
N LYS A 57 9.48 9.87 -12.73
CA LYS A 57 8.65 11.08 -12.72
C LYS A 57 7.43 10.90 -11.81
N LYS A 58 6.79 9.73 -11.87
CA LYS A 58 5.56 9.44 -11.13
C LYS A 58 5.81 9.28 -9.63
N LEU A 59 6.98 8.78 -9.22
CA LEU A 59 7.42 8.74 -7.82
C LEU A 59 7.53 10.14 -7.20
N VAL A 60 7.99 11.15 -7.96
CA VAL A 60 8.03 12.55 -7.48
C VAL A 60 6.63 13.07 -7.20
N VAL A 61 5.68 12.82 -8.12
CA VAL A 61 4.28 13.22 -7.97
C VAL A 61 3.65 12.57 -6.74
N ALA A 62 3.86 11.26 -6.56
CA ALA A 62 3.36 10.54 -5.38
C ALA A 62 3.95 11.12 -4.08
N LYS A 63 5.25 11.41 -4.05
CA LYS A 63 5.91 12.00 -2.88
C LYS A 63 5.34 13.37 -2.55
N MET A 64 5.07 14.20 -3.55
CA MET A 64 4.45 15.51 -3.36
C MET A 64 3.06 15.38 -2.75
N ARG A 65 2.18 14.56 -3.34
CA ARG A 65 0.80 14.38 -2.88
C ARG A 65 0.72 13.74 -1.49
N ALA A 66 1.61 12.80 -1.18
CA ALA A 66 1.61 12.10 0.11
C ALA A 66 1.97 13.00 1.30
N LYS A 67 2.64 14.15 1.08
CA LYS A 67 2.96 15.11 2.15
C LYS A 67 1.73 15.69 2.83
N ASP A 68 0.58 15.70 2.15
CA ASP A 68 -0.66 16.26 2.68
C ASP A 68 -1.45 15.25 3.52
N ILE A 69 -1.05 13.97 3.49
CA ILE A 69 -1.60 12.94 4.35
C ILE A 69 -0.82 12.93 5.68
N LYS A 70 -1.30 13.70 6.67
CA LYS A 70 -0.59 13.88 7.94
C LYS A 70 -0.68 12.65 8.85
N GLY A 71 0.24 12.56 9.81
CA GLY A 71 0.19 11.51 10.84
C GLY A 71 -1.15 11.53 11.59
N GLY A 72 -1.67 10.34 11.93
CA GLY A 72 -2.95 10.22 12.62
C GLY A 72 -4.20 10.30 11.72
N PHE A 73 -4.06 10.46 10.40
CA PHE A 73 -5.20 10.55 9.47
C PHE A 73 -6.23 9.44 9.65
N CYS A 74 -5.75 8.21 9.90
CA CYS A 74 -6.61 7.04 10.15
C CYS A 74 -7.51 7.17 11.38
N GLY A 75 -7.02 7.79 12.46
CA GLY A 75 -7.74 7.91 13.73
C GLY A 75 -8.57 9.19 13.84
N PHE A 76 -8.08 10.30 13.26
CA PHE A 76 -8.74 11.60 13.38
C PHE A 76 -9.74 11.89 12.25
N TYR A 77 -9.56 11.29 11.07
CA TYR A 77 -10.38 11.56 9.89
C TYR A 77 -11.06 10.30 9.33
N GLY A 78 -10.89 9.14 9.97
CA GLY A 78 -11.50 7.87 9.56
C GLY A 78 -10.98 7.32 8.22
N ASN A 79 -9.91 7.89 7.68
CA ASN A 79 -9.37 7.51 6.38
C ASN A 79 -7.89 7.13 6.53
N CYS A 80 -7.54 5.86 6.32
CA CYS A 80 -6.17 5.42 6.51
C CYS A 80 -5.27 5.96 5.40
N GLY A 81 -4.14 6.59 5.77
CA GLY A 81 -3.18 7.10 4.79
C GLY A 81 -2.60 6.03 3.85
N ALA A 82 -2.52 4.77 4.30
CA ALA A 82 -2.17 3.64 3.43
C ALA A 82 -3.25 3.39 2.36
N ALA A 83 -4.52 3.44 2.73
CA ALA A 83 -5.64 3.29 1.79
C ALA A 83 -5.68 4.46 0.79
N VAL A 84 -5.56 5.71 1.26
CA VAL A 84 -5.44 6.88 0.36
C VAL A 84 -4.26 6.73 -0.61
N GLY A 85 -3.16 6.15 -0.14
CA GLY A 85 -2.00 5.80 -0.96
C GLY A 85 -2.33 4.90 -2.16
N THR A 86 -3.26 3.95 -2.01
CA THR A 86 -3.68 3.06 -3.12
C THR A 86 -4.46 3.82 -4.20
N GLY A 87 -5.42 4.67 -3.81
CA GLY A 87 -6.14 5.52 -4.76
C GLY A 87 -5.24 6.57 -5.41
N MET A 88 -4.26 7.10 -4.67
CA MET A 88 -3.23 7.97 -5.23
C MET A 88 -2.43 7.27 -6.32
N TYR A 89 -2.03 6.01 -6.10
CA TYR A 89 -1.38 5.19 -7.12
C TYR A 89 -2.27 5.06 -8.38
N VAL A 90 -3.53 4.68 -8.22
CA VAL A 90 -4.49 4.55 -9.35
C VAL A 90 -4.67 5.89 -10.08
N SER A 91 -4.83 6.99 -9.36
CA SER A 91 -4.91 8.34 -9.96
C SER A 91 -3.66 8.68 -10.78
N ILE A 92 -2.48 8.31 -10.31
CA ILE A 92 -1.21 8.64 -10.96
C ILE A 92 -0.98 7.83 -12.24
N ILE A 93 -1.32 6.53 -12.25
CA ILE A 93 -1.16 5.68 -13.44
C ILE A 93 -2.21 5.98 -14.51
N THR A 94 -3.43 6.36 -14.11
CA THR A 94 -4.52 6.70 -15.04
C THR A 94 -4.53 8.17 -15.47
N GLY A 95 -3.71 9.01 -14.83
CA GLY A 95 -3.73 10.46 -15.08
C GLY A 95 -4.99 11.16 -14.59
N ALA A 96 -5.73 10.55 -13.64
CA ALA A 96 -6.96 11.12 -13.12
C ALA A 96 -6.76 12.52 -12.52
N THR A 97 -7.75 13.37 -12.74
CA THR A 97 -7.86 14.72 -12.18
C THR A 97 -9.23 14.91 -11.53
N PRO A 98 -9.48 16.01 -10.81
CA PRO A 98 -10.83 16.30 -10.31
C PRO A 98 -11.91 16.41 -11.41
N LEU A 99 -11.51 16.56 -12.68
CA LEU A 99 -12.43 16.73 -13.81
C LEU A 99 -12.62 15.46 -14.64
N THR A 100 -11.81 14.43 -14.42
CA THR A 100 -12.02 13.12 -15.09
C THR A 100 -13.23 12.42 -14.48
N LYS A 101 -14.01 11.69 -15.29
CA LYS A 101 -15.19 10.96 -14.81
C LYS A 101 -14.81 9.56 -14.29
N GLU A 102 -14.46 8.67 -15.22
CA GLU A 102 -14.24 7.26 -14.92
C GLU A 102 -13.02 7.03 -14.03
N THR A 103 -11.87 7.59 -14.39
CA THR A 103 -10.61 7.37 -13.66
C THR A 103 -10.59 8.05 -12.28
N TRP A 104 -11.37 9.13 -12.10
CA TRP A 104 -11.62 9.71 -10.78
C TRP A 104 -12.42 8.75 -9.90
N GLY A 105 -13.49 8.15 -10.44
CA GLY A 105 -14.28 7.15 -9.74
C GLY A 105 -13.44 5.93 -9.37
N LEU A 106 -12.59 5.47 -10.29
CA LEU A 106 -11.72 4.32 -10.09
C LEU A 106 -10.69 4.54 -8.97
N ALA A 107 -10.08 5.73 -8.90
CA ALA A 107 -9.16 6.08 -7.82
C ALA A 107 -9.85 6.12 -6.44
N ASN A 108 -11.10 6.61 -6.40
CA ASN A 108 -11.90 6.60 -5.18
C ASN A 108 -12.30 5.16 -4.79
N LEU A 109 -12.70 4.35 -5.76
CA LEU A 109 -13.06 2.95 -5.55
C LEU A 109 -11.89 2.15 -4.96
N MET A 110 -10.68 2.33 -5.48
CA MET A 110 -9.48 1.70 -4.92
C MET A 110 -9.27 2.09 -3.45
N THR A 111 -9.37 3.39 -3.14
CA THR A 111 -9.28 3.86 -1.74
C THR A 111 -10.35 3.21 -0.86
N GLY A 112 -11.60 3.21 -1.32
CA GLY A 112 -12.73 2.61 -0.62
C GLY A 112 -12.57 1.11 -0.38
N THR A 113 -12.08 0.37 -1.36
CA THR A 113 -11.81 -1.08 -1.28
C THR A 113 -10.82 -1.39 -0.16
N ALA A 114 -9.69 -0.67 -0.13
CA ALA A 114 -8.70 -0.81 0.93
C ALA A 114 -9.27 -0.42 2.30
N LEU A 115 -10.08 0.65 2.39
CA LEU A 115 -10.74 1.06 3.63
C LEU A 115 -11.73 0.01 4.15
N LEU A 116 -12.56 -0.56 3.28
CA LEU A 116 -13.52 -1.61 3.64
C LEU A 116 -12.79 -2.84 4.21
N ARG A 117 -11.68 -3.24 3.60
CA ARG A 117 -10.86 -4.35 4.12
C ARG A 117 -10.26 -4.01 5.49
N MET A 118 -9.73 -2.79 5.66
CA MET A 118 -9.19 -2.35 6.95
C MET A 118 -10.26 -2.24 8.03
N ALA A 119 -11.47 -1.76 7.69
CA ALA A 119 -12.58 -1.66 8.62
C ALA A 119 -13.03 -3.02 9.14
N LYS A 120 -13.04 -4.05 8.29
CA LYS A 120 -13.32 -5.44 8.67
C LYS A 120 -12.28 -6.02 9.64
N ILE A 121 -11.00 -5.66 9.47
CA ILE A 121 -9.92 -6.11 10.37
C ILE A 121 -9.95 -5.36 11.71
N GLY A 122 -10.29 -4.07 11.67
CA GLY A 122 -10.42 -3.25 12.86
C GLY A 122 -9.11 -2.69 13.41
N GLY A 123 -9.23 -2.10 14.60
CA GLY A 123 -8.18 -1.38 15.33
C GLY A 123 -7.84 -2.04 16.66
N PRO A 124 -6.86 -1.51 17.42
CA PRO A 124 -6.25 -0.18 17.30
C PRO A 124 -5.22 -0.02 16.17
N ARG A 125 -4.68 1.19 16.01
CA ARG A 125 -3.74 1.60 14.95
C ARG A 125 -2.63 0.57 14.67
N CYS A 126 -2.33 0.35 13.39
CA CYS A 126 -1.12 -0.37 12.97
C CYS A 126 -0.75 -0.01 11.53
N CYS A 127 0.27 0.84 11.35
CA CYS A 127 0.71 1.25 10.01
C CYS A 127 1.23 0.08 9.18
N LYS A 128 1.83 -0.95 9.81
CA LYS A 128 2.34 -2.14 9.09
C LYS A 128 1.22 -3.02 8.55
N ARG A 129 0.22 -3.35 9.40
CA ARG A 129 -0.96 -4.13 9.00
C ARG A 129 -1.72 -3.43 7.88
N ASN A 130 -2.01 -2.15 8.05
CA ASN A 130 -2.77 -1.39 7.06
C ASN A 130 -1.98 -1.23 5.75
N LEU A 131 -0.65 -1.15 5.81
CA LEU A 131 0.18 -1.13 4.61
C LEU A 131 0.14 -2.47 3.86
N PHE A 132 0.27 -3.60 4.56
CA PHE A 132 0.16 -4.91 3.91
C PHE A 132 -1.21 -5.09 3.25
N THR A 133 -2.28 -4.75 3.99
CA THR A 133 -3.65 -4.81 3.46
C THR A 133 -3.81 -3.90 2.24
N ALA A 134 -3.31 -2.67 2.30
CA ALA A 134 -3.38 -1.74 1.18
C ALA A 134 -2.68 -2.27 -0.07
N ILE A 135 -1.49 -2.85 0.06
CA ILE A 135 -0.73 -3.40 -1.08
C ILE A 135 -1.42 -4.63 -1.66
N GLU A 136 -1.92 -5.53 -0.82
CA GLU A 136 -2.63 -6.72 -1.27
C GLU A 136 -3.91 -6.37 -2.04
N GLU A 137 -4.76 -5.50 -1.48
CA GLU A 137 -5.98 -5.05 -2.15
C GLU A 137 -5.65 -4.27 -3.44
N ALA A 138 -4.60 -3.45 -3.43
CA ALA A 138 -4.18 -2.74 -4.65
C ALA A 138 -3.66 -3.68 -5.74
N ALA A 139 -2.98 -4.77 -5.40
CA ALA A 139 -2.53 -5.73 -6.39
C ALA A 139 -3.69 -6.47 -7.06
N LYS A 140 -4.68 -6.92 -6.28
CA LYS A 140 -5.92 -7.51 -6.80
C LYS A 140 -6.66 -6.53 -7.71
N PHE A 141 -6.83 -5.30 -7.25
CA PHE A 141 -7.49 -4.25 -8.00
C PHE A 141 -6.75 -3.92 -9.30
N THR A 142 -5.42 -3.93 -9.30
CA THR A 142 -4.63 -3.67 -10.50
C THR A 142 -4.77 -4.78 -11.54
N GLU A 143 -4.80 -6.04 -11.11
CA GLU A 143 -5.04 -7.16 -12.00
C GLU A 143 -6.45 -7.08 -12.62
N GLU A 144 -7.47 -6.81 -11.80
CA GLU A 144 -8.87 -6.67 -12.24
C GLU A 144 -9.08 -5.54 -13.26
N HIS A 145 -8.52 -4.35 -12.99
CA HIS A 145 -8.84 -3.14 -13.78
C HIS A 145 -7.82 -2.77 -14.84
N PHE A 146 -6.56 -3.23 -14.71
CA PHE A 146 -5.48 -2.88 -15.64
C PHE A 146 -4.81 -4.10 -16.27
N ASN A 147 -5.23 -5.32 -15.91
CA ASN A 147 -4.64 -6.56 -16.41
C ASN A 147 -3.11 -6.64 -16.17
N VAL A 148 -2.66 -6.12 -15.02
CA VAL A 148 -1.25 -6.19 -14.59
C VAL A 148 -1.16 -6.85 -13.22
N ARG A 149 -0.63 -8.08 -13.18
CA ARG A 149 -0.39 -8.83 -11.94
C ARG A 149 0.89 -8.33 -11.26
N LEU A 150 0.74 -7.55 -10.18
CA LEU A 150 1.87 -6.93 -9.48
C LEU A 150 2.77 -7.93 -8.74
N TYR A 151 2.18 -8.99 -8.18
CA TYR A 151 2.86 -10.13 -7.57
C TYR A 151 1.88 -11.30 -7.40
N ASP A 152 2.39 -12.46 -7.02
CA ASP A 152 1.58 -13.65 -6.76
C ASP A 152 0.93 -13.60 -5.36
N TYR A 153 -0.09 -12.77 -5.19
CA TYR A 153 -0.77 -12.55 -3.90
C TYR A 153 -1.58 -13.75 -3.40
N GLU A 154 -1.78 -14.78 -4.22
CA GLU A 154 -2.45 -16.03 -3.85
C GLU A 154 -1.51 -16.97 -3.07
N ASN A 155 -0.21 -16.95 -3.41
CA ASN A 155 0.79 -17.82 -2.79
C ASN A 155 1.76 -17.06 -1.88
N TYR A 156 1.86 -15.73 -2.00
CA TYR A 156 2.72 -14.90 -1.18
C TYR A 156 1.92 -14.14 -0.12
N HIS A 157 1.92 -14.66 1.12
CA HIS A 157 1.30 -14.00 2.27
C HIS A 157 2.36 -13.49 3.27
N PRO A 158 2.45 -12.17 3.53
CA PRO A 158 3.49 -11.62 4.38
C PRO A 158 3.25 -11.96 5.86
N VAL A 159 4.28 -12.50 6.51
CA VAL A 159 4.29 -12.67 7.98
C VAL A 159 4.95 -11.44 8.62
N CYS A 160 4.21 -10.75 9.49
CA CYS A 160 4.67 -9.52 10.11
C CYS A 160 5.79 -9.77 11.14
N SER A 161 7.01 -9.37 10.79
CA SER A 161 8.16 -9.38 11.69
C SER A 161 8.21 -8.17 12.64
N PHE A 162 7.32 -7.20 12.48
CA PHE A 162 7.32 -5.95 13.28
C PHE A 162 6.46 -6.03 14.55
N LYS A 163 5.75 -7.14 14.76
CA LYS A 163 4.77 -7.33 15.85
C LYS A 163 5.31 -7.00 17.24
N ALA A 164 6.55 -7.38 17.55
CA ALA A 164 7.17 -7.10 18.85
C ALA A 164 7.42 -5.60 19.13
N LYS A 165 7.47 -4.76 18.08
CA LYS A 165 7.69 -3.31 18.20
C LYS A 165 6.39 -2.52 18.37
N ASN A 166 5.23 -3.17 18.37
CA ASN A 166 3.93 -2.50 18.46
C ASN A 166 3.16 -2.91 19.70
N ARG A 167 2.98 -1.96 20.62
CA ARG A 167 2.17 -2.15 21.83
C ARG A 167 0.69 -2.36 21.51
N GLU A 168 0.22 -1.83 20.38
CA GLU A 168 -1.15 -1.95 19.89
C GLU A 168 -1.33 -3.16 18.94
N CYS A 169 -0.44 -4.15 18.99
CA CYS A 169 -0.55 -5.33 18.14
C CYS A 169 -1.76 -6.18 18.53
N LEU A 170 -2.59 -6.51 17.54
CA LEU A 170 -3.75 -7.41 17.67
C LEU A 170 -3.38 -8.89 17.87
N LYS A 171 -2.09 -9.21 17.84
CA LYS A 171 -1.59 -10.59 17.95
C LYS A 171 -2.34 -11.52 17.00
N THR A 172 -2.90 -12.63 17.49
CA THR A 172 -3.61 -13.67 16.71
C THR A 172 -4.82 -13.16 15.95
N GLU A 173 -5.40 -12.01 16.31
CA GLU A 173 -6.50 -11.38 15.55
C GLU A 173 -5.98 -10.61 14.31
N CYS A 174 -4.67 -10.42 14.18
CA CYS A 174 -4.07 -9.81 12.99
C CYS A 174 -3.83 -10.87 11.91
N PRO A 175 -4.31 -10.68 10.66
CA PRO A 175 -4.12 -11.65 9.57
C PRO A 175 -2.65 -11.90 9.22
N TYR A 176 -1.74 -11.01 9.62
CA TYR A 176 -0.30 -11.10 9.36
C TYR A 176 0.51 -11.60 10.57
N PHE A 177 -0.11 -12.13 11.63
CA PHE A 177 0.60 -12.48 12.86
C PHE A 177 1.45 -13.75 12.75
N THR A 178 0.88 -14.77 12.13
CA THR A 178 1.51 -16.04 11.74
C THR A 178 1.16 -16.24 10.27
N GLY A 179 2.09 -16.77 9.46
CA GLY A 179 1.75 -17.13 8.08
C GLY A 179 0.56 -18.07 8.12
N SER A 180 -0.56 -17.66 7.54
CA SER A 180 -1.79 -18.43 7.64
C SER A 180 -1.57 -19.76 6.91
N SER A 181 -1.61 -20.86 7.63
CA SER A 181 -2.31 -22.03 7.10
C SER A 181 -3.77 -21.59 6.95
N GLY A 182 -4.21 -21.41 5.71
CA GLY A 182 -5.61 -21.13 5.42
C GLY A 182 -6.51 -22.15 6.12
N GLY A 183 -7.55 -21.64 6.77
CA GLY A 183 -8.55 -22.41 7.47
C GLY A 183 -9.69 -21.46 7.84
N TYR A 184 -10.55 -21.18 6.86
CA TYR A 184 -11.92 -20.79 7.16
C TYR A 184 -12.61 -22.08 7.64
N ASP A 185 -12.85 -22.17 8.95
CA ASP A 185 -13.87 -23.04 9.53
C ASP A 185 -14.75 -22.16 10.42
N GLY A 186 -16.06 -22.12 10.11
CA GLY A 186 -17.09 -21.42 10.86
C GLY A 186 -18.06 -20.66 9.99
#